data_AF-A0A363T4S9-F1
#
_entry.id   AF-A0A363T4S9-F1
#
_cell.length_a   1.000
_cell.length_b   1.000
_cell.length_c   1.000
_cell.angle_alpha   90.00
_cell.angle_beta   90.00
_cell.angle_gamma   90.00
#
_symmetry.space_group_name_H-M   'P 1'
#
loop_
_entity.id
_entity.type
_entity.pdbx_description
1 polymer ?
#
loop_
_entity_poly.entity_id
_entity_poly.type
_entity_poly.pdbx_seq_one_letter_code
_entity_poly.pdbx_strand_id
1 'polypeptide(L)'
;MINWSNVTILFYGVLGTLVLLLIQWLISLFLPKLPMEVIESMQHVQQTTIDGNYQGDADIYNFDRALMEAELEHPRSTLSLYYNQPAAIISRLLGSILVSFTITGWVLESFGFNCISFLVLLFGISLLFYPIMTWNSSRPTLKNQKNE
;
A
#
# COMPACT_ATOMS: atom_id res chain seq x y z
N MET A 1 33.28 3.79 -23.92
CA MET A 1 33.77 3.62 -22.52
C MET A 1 32.57 3.44 -21.62
N ILE A 2 32.49 2.32 -20.90
CA ILE A 2 31.43 2.09 -19.90
C ILE A 2 31.70 3.03 -18.72
N ASN A 3 30.71 3.85 -18.33
CA ASN A 3 30.82 4.68 -17.14
C ASN A 3 30.56 3.82 -15.90
N TRP A 4 31.63 3.32 -15.29
CA TRP A 4 31.59 2.44 -14.11
C TRP A 4 30.86 3.05 -12.91
N SER A 5 30.80 4.38 -12.81
CA SER A 5 30.01 5.09 -11.78
C SER A 5 28.51 4.87 -11.97
N ASN A 6 28.03 4.90 -13.22
CA ASN A 6 26.61 4.68 -13.49
C ASN A 6 26.21 3.21 -13.26
N VAL A 7 27.13 2.28 -13.59
CA VAL A 7 26.92 0.85 -13.38
C VAL A 7 26.83 0.52 -11.89
N THR A 8 27.69 1.12 -11.05
CA THR A 8 27.66 0.93 -9.60
C THR A 8 26.38 1.48 -8.97
N ILE A 9 25.95 2.69 -9.35
CA ILE A 9 24.66 3.26 -8.89
C ILE A 9 23.49 2.36 -9.28
N LEU A 10 23.43 1.89 -10.53
CA LEU A 10 22.37 0.99 -10.99
C LEU A 10 22.37 -0.32 -10.20
N PHE A 11 23.54 -0.93 -10.00
CA PHE A 11 23.65 -2.20 -9.29
C PHE A 11 23.18 -2.07 -7.83
N TYR A 12 23.69 -1.08 -7.10
CA TYR A 12 23.31 -0.86 -5.70
C TYR A 12 21.85 -0.38 -5.57
N GLY A 13 21.37 0.46 -6.48
CA GLY A 13 19.98 0.91 -6.51
C GLY A 13 18.99 -0.23 -6.74
N VAL A 14 19.30 -1.15 -7.66
CA VAL A 14 18.50 -2.37 -7.89
C VAL A 14 18.57 -3.29 -6.67
N LEU A 15 19.75 -3.52 -6.11
CA LEU A 15 19.92 -4.36 -4.92
C LEU A 15 19.12 -3.83 -3.72
N GLY A 16 19.20 -2.52 -3.45
CA GLY A 16 18.44 -1.89 -2.38
C GLY A 16 16.93 -1.96 -2.62
N THR A 17 16.48 -1.87 -3.88
CA THR A 17 15.06 -2.04 -4.24
C THR A 17 14.60 -3.46 -3.92
N LEU A 18 15.38 -4.48 -4.28
CA LEU A 18 15.08 -5.88 -3.98
C LEU A 18 15.02 -6.14 -2.47
N VAL A 19 15.94 -5.56 -1.70
CA VAL A 19 15.92 -5.65 -0.23
C VAL A 19 14.66 -5.02 0.35
N LEU A 20 14.28 -3.82 -0.10
CA LEU A 20 13.05 -3.15 0.37
C LEU A 20 11.80 -3.95 0.01
N LEU A 21 11.73 -4.51 -1.19
CA LEU A 21 10.62 -5.39 -1.60
C LEU A 21 10.58 -6.68 -0.77
N LEU A 22 11.74 -7.26 -0.44
CA LEU A 22 11.82 -8.44 0.42
C LEU A 22 11.34 -8.12 1.84
N ILE A 23 11.74 -6.98 2.40
CA ILE A 23 11.24 -6.52 3.71
C ILE A 23 9.73 -6.33 3.68
N GLN A 24 9.19 -5.70 2.64
CA GLN A 24 7.74 -5.52 2.48
C GLN A 24 7.01 -6.85 2.34
N TRP A 25 7.57 -7.79 1.58
CA TRP A 25 7.03 -9.14 1.45
C TRP A 25 7.03 -9.86 2.81
N LEU A 26 8.11 -9.77 3.59
CA LEU A 26 8.14 -10.30 4.95
C LEU A 26 7.07 -9.67 5.84
N ILE A 27 6.90 -8.34 5.80
CA ILE A 27 5.83 -7.64 6.54
C ILE A 27 4.45 -8.16 6.12
N SER A 28 4.25 -8.44 4.84
CA SER A 28 2.97 -8.96 4.34
C SER A 28 2.60 -10.33 4.89
N LEU A 29 3.59 -11.15 5.29
CA LEU A 29 3.35 -12.44 5.94
C LEU A 29 2.78 -12.29 7.36
N PHE A 30 3.05 -11.17 8.02
CA PHE A 30 2.53 -10.87 9.36
C PHE A 30 1.17 -10.15 9.32
N LEU A 31 0.63 -9.86 8.13
CA LEU A 31 -0.69 -9.25 8.02
C LEU A 31 -1.78 -10.27 8.43
N PRO A 32 -2.77 -9.83 9.21
CA PRO A 32 -3.92 -10.67 9.52
C PRO A 32 -4.66 -11.05 8.24
N LYS A 33 -5.14 -12.29 8.19
CA LYS A 33 -5.93 -12.76 7.04
C LYS A 33 -7.26 -12.03 7.00
N LEU A 34 -7.72 -11.72 5.79
CA LEU A 34 -9.02 -11.14 5.55
C LEU A 34 -10.11 -12.19 5.86
N PRO A 35 -11.15 -11.86 6.65
CA PRO A 35 -12.24 -12.79 6.93
C PRO A 35 -13.05 -13.09 5.65
N MET A 36 -13.64 -14.29 5.60
CA MET A 36 -14.36 -14.79 4.42
C MET A 36 -15.56 -13.93 4.05
N GLU A 37 -16.26 -13.37 5.04
CA GLU A 37 -17.45 -12.52 4.83
C GLU A 37 -17.15 -11.29 3.96
N VAL A 38 -15.97 -10.67 4.16
CA VAL A 38 -15.53 -9.52 3.35
C VAL A 38 -15.16 -9.97 1.93
N ILE A 39 -14.57 -11.16 1.78
CA ILE A 39 -14.22 -11.71 0.47
C ILE A 39 -15.49 -12.01 -0.34
N GLU A 40 -16.48 -12.66 0.28
CA GLU A 40 -17.75 -12.99 -0.36
C GLU A 40 -18.52 -11.74 -0.74
N SER A 41 -18.60 -10.75 0.17
CA SER A 41 -19.23 -9.46 -0.12
C SER A 41 -18.53 -8.72 -1.27
N MET A 42 -17.19 -8.69 -1.29
CA MET A 42 -16.42 -8.09 -2.38
C MET A 42 -16.69 -8.77 -3.72
N GLN A 43 -16.69 -10.11 -3.75
CA GLN A 43 -16.96 -10.89 -4.95
C GLN A 43 -18.38 -10.67 -5.45
N HIS A 44 -19.35 -10.59 -4.54
CA HIS A 44 -20.74 -10.32 -4.88
C HIS A 44 -20.89 -8.94 -5.55
N VAL A 45 -20.33 -7.89 -4.96
CA VAL A 45 -20.38 -6.53 -5.54
C VAL A 45 -19.65 -6.47 -6.89
N GLN A 46 -18.53 -7.16 -7.05
CA GLN A 46 -17.84 -7.25 -8.34
C GLN A 46 -18.69 -7.94 -9.40
N GLN A 47 -19.35 -9.06 -9.05
CA GLN A 47 -20.21 -9.78 -9.98
C GLN A 47 -21.44 -8.95 -10.37
N THR A 48 -22.15 -8.34 -9.41
CA THR A 48 -23.33 -7.51 -9.73
C THR A 48 -22.97 -6.30 -10.59
N THR A 49 -21.78 -5.72 -10.40
CA THR A 49 -21.26 -4.63 -11.23
C THR A 49 -20.95 -5.09 -12.65
N ILE A 50 -20.31 -6.25 -12.83
CA ILE A 50 -20.00 -6.82 -14.16
C ILE A 50 -21.29 -7.20 -14.89
N ASP A 51 -22.24 -7.79 -14.17
CA ASP A 51 -23.53 -8.25 -14.71
C ASP A 51 -24.52 -7.11 -14.99
N GLY A 52 -24.17 -5.87 -14.62
CA GLY A 52 -25.04 -4.70 -14.79
C GLY A 52 -26.26 -4.69 -13.87
N ASN A 53 -26.32 -5.60 -12.89
CA ASN A 53 -27.39 -5.74 -11.90
C ASN A 53 -27.11 -4.93 -10.61
N TYR A 54 -26.26 -3.92 -10.73
CA TYR A 54 -25.83 -3.07 -9.62
C TYR A 54 -27.03 -2.36 -8.99
N GLN A 55 -27.28 -2.62 -7.71
CA GLN A 55 -28.42 -2.03 -6.97
C GLN A 55 -28.11 -0.65 -6.38
N GLY A 56 -27.02 0.01 -6.80
CA GLY A 56 -26.67 1.32 -6.31
C GLY A 56 -26.09 1.27 -4.90
N ASP A 57 -26.60 2.15 -4.04
CA ASP A 57 -26.08 2.39 -2.69
C ASP A 57 -26.25 1.19 -1.75
N ALA A 58 -27.19 0.27 -2.03
CA ALA A 58 -27.44 -0.91 -1.20
C ALA A 58 -26.24 -1.88 -1.22
N ASP A 59 -25.62 -2.08 -2.37
CA ASP A 59 -24.47 -2.97 -2.53
C ASP A 59 -23.23 -2.41 -1.82
N ILE A 60 -23.02 -1.09 -1.92
CA ILE A 60 -21.95 -0.38 -1.20
C ILE A 60 -22.18 -0.47 0.31
N TYR A 61 -23.40 -0.23 0.78
CA TYR A 61 -23.72 -0.27 2.21
C TYR A 61 -23.52 -1.66 2.81
N ASN A 62 -23.91 -2.72 2.09
CA ASN A 62 -23.71 -4.11 2.52
C ASN A 62 -22.22 -4.44 2.63
N PHE A 63 -21.40 -3.95 1.70
CA PHE A 63 -19.95 -4.15 1.74
C PHE A 63 -19.28 -3.37 2.88
N ASP A 64 -19.65 -2.10 3.08
CA ASP A 64 -19.15 -1.28 4.18
C ASP A 64 -19.51 -1.87 5.55
N ARG A 65 -20.72 -2.44 5.66
CA ARG A 65 -21.16 -3.16 6.85
C ARG A 65 -20.30 -4.40 7.12
N ALA A 66 -20.05 -5.22 6.11
CA ALA A 66 -19.18 -6.40 6.25
C ALA A 66 -17.74 -6.01 6.65
N LEU A 67 -17.22 -4.91 6.10
CA LEU A 67 -15.90 -4.37 6.50
C LEU A 67 -15.89 -3.91 7.96
N MET A 68 -16.97 -3.26 8.42
CA MET A 68 -17.10 -2.81 9.80
C MET A 68 -17.20 -3.99 10.77
N GLU A 69 -18.04 -4.98 10.48
CA GLU A 69 -18.21 -6.20 11.29
C GLU A 69 -16.89 -6.98 11.39
N ALA A 70 -16.19 -7.15 10.27
CA ALA A 70 -14.86 -7.76 10.22
C ALA A 70 -13.79 -7.03 11.06
N GLU A 71 -13.79 -5.70 11.06
CA GLU A 71 -12.85 -4.90 11.86
C GLU A 71 -13.18 -4.93 13.36
N LEU A 72 -14.47 -5.09 13.72
CA LEU A 72 -14.92 -5.25 15.11
C LEU A 72 -14.53 -6.62 15.67
N GLU A 73 -14.71 -7.69 14.89
CA GLU A 73 -14.37 -9.06 15.32
C GLU A 73 -12.87 -9.33 15.28
N HIS A 74 -12.19 -8.82 14.25
CA HIS A 74 -10.77 -9.03 14.00
C HIS A 74 -10.08 -7.70 13.69
N PRO A 75 -9.53 -7.00 14.71
CA PRO A 75 -8.93 -5.69 14.50
C PRO A 75 -7.77 -5.76 13.52
N ARG A 76 -7.74 -4.81 12.57
CA ARG A 76 -6.76 -4.68 11.48
C ARG A 76 -6.84 -5.74 10.39
N SER A 77 -7.82 -6.65 10.43
CA SER A 77 -8.00 -7.68 9.38
C SER A 77 -8.21 -7.07 8.00
N THR A 78 -8.86 -5.92 7.94
CA THR A 78 -9.13 -5.15 6.72
C THR A 78 -7.87 -4.56 6.08
N LEU A 79 -6.75 -4.43 6.79
CA LEU A 79 -5.49 -3.89 6.26
C LEU A 79 -4.96 -4.74 5.10
N SER A 80 -5.16 -6.06 5.13
CA SER A 80 -4.74 -6.95 4.05
C SER A 80 -5.43 -6.64 2.73
N LEU A 81 -6.64 -6.09 2.75
CA LEU A 81 -7.36 -5.67 1.55
C LEU A 81 -6.59 -4.54 0.86
N TYR A 82 -6.25 -3.49 1.60
CA TYR A 82 -5.53 -2.32 1.08
C TYR A 82 -4.09 -2.64 0.69
N TYR A 83 -3.45 -3.59 1.36
CA TYR A 83 -2.08 -3.99 1.08
C TYR A 83 -1.92 -4.76 -0.24
N ASN A 84 -2.95 -5.54 -0.60
CA ASN A 84 -2.95 -6.42 -1.79
C ASN A 84 -3.59 -5.76 -3.03
N GLN A 85 -4.12 -4.55 -2.91
CA GLN A 85 -4.65 -3.80 -4.05
C GLN A 85 -3.55 -3.53 -5.09
N PRO A 86 -3.85 -3.61 -6.40
CA PRO A 86 -2.87 -3.39 -7.46
C PRO A 86 -2.23 -1.99 -7.37
N ALA A 87 -3.01 -0.97 -7.00
CA ALA A 87 -2.50 0.39 -6.77
C ALA A 87 -1.44 0.43 -5.65
N ALA A 88 -1.66 -0.31 -4.54
CA ALA A 88 -0.71 -0.40 -3.43
C ALA A 88 0.55 -1.21 -3.78
N ILE A 89 0.45 -2.19 -4.67
CA ILE A 89 1.61 -2.92 -5.19
C ILE A 89 2.48 -1.97 -6.03
N ILE A 90 1.87 -1.22 -6.94
CA ILE A 90 2.57 -0.26 -7.81
C ILE A 90 3.20 0.85 -6.97
N SER A 91 2.47 1.40 -5.99
CA SER A 91 2.99 2.45 -5.11
C SER A 91 4.22 1.97 -4.33
N ARG A 92 4.17 0.75 -3.79
CA ARG A 92 5.30 0.14 -3.06
C ARG A 92 6.50 -0.10 -3.96
N LEU A 93 6.29 -0.56 -5.19
CA LEU A 93 7.38 -0.74 -6.16
C LEU A 93 8.06 0.59 -6.48
N LEU A 94 7.28 1.60 -6.88
CA LEU A 94 7.81 2.93 -7.21
C LEU A 94 8.47 3.60 -6.01
N GLY A 95 7.84 3.53 -4.84
CA GLY A 95 8.40 4.05 -3.59
C GLY A 95 9.74 3.39 -3.25
N SER A 96 9.86 2.08 -3.42
CA SER A 96 11.11 1.34 -3.17
C SER A 96 12.23 1.76 -4.11
N ILE A 97 11.91 1.95 -5.40
CA ILE A 97 12.86 2.43 -6.41
C ILE A 97 13.35 3.84 -6.03
N LEU A 98 12.43 4.77 -5.76
CA LEU A 98 12.77 6.15 -5.46
C LEU A 98 13.63 6.27 -4.19
N VAL A 99 13.26 5.56 -3.13
CA VAL A 99 14.01 5.53 -1.87
C VAL A 99 15.38 4.90 -2.08
N SER A 100 15.45 3.73 -2.71
CA SER A 100 16.71 3.00 -2.92
C SER A 100 17.70 3.80 -3.75
N PHE A 101 17.28 4.35 -4.88
CA PHE A 101 18.16 5.11 -5.77
C PHE A 101 18.59 6.44 -5.15
N THR A 102 17.71 7.10 -4.41
CA THR A 102 18.06 8.37 -3.74
C THR A 102 19.09 8.14 -2.64
N ILE A 103 18.88 7.13 -1.77
CA ILE A 103 19.83 6.77 -0.72
C ILE A 103 21.16 6.31 -1.34
N THR A 104 21.11 5.44 -2.36
CA THR A 104 22.32 4.97 -3.04
C THR A 104 23.12 6.12 -3.63
N GLY A 105 22.46 7.07 -4.28
CA GLY A 105 23.14 8.23 -4.86
C GLY A 105 23.66 9.22 -3.81
N TRP A 106 23.05 9.32 -2.63
CA TRP A 106 23.64 10.06 -1.50
C TRP A 106 24.88 9.36 -0.93
N VAL A 107 24.83 8.04 -0.73
CA VAL A 107 25.96 7.25 -0.19
C VAL A 107 27.16 7.26 -1.12
N LEU A 108 26.93 7.21 -2.43
CA LEU A 108 27.97 7.29 -3.46
C LEU A 108 28.33 8.74 -3.83
N GLU A 109 27.86 9.73 -3.07
CA GLU A 109 28.08 11.17 -3.30
C GLU A 109 27.75 11.65 -4.73
N SER A 110 26.93 10.87 -5.44
CA SER A 110 26.54 11.10 -6.83
C SER A 110 25.35 12.05 -6.94
N PHE A 111 24.52 12.11 -5.90
CA PHE A 111 23.50 13.14 -5.72
C PHE A 111 23.92 14.05 -4.57
N GLY A 112 24.01 15.35 -4.82
CA GLY A 112 24.19 16.32 -3.73
C GLY A 112 22.98 16.33 -2.80
N PHE A 113 23.21 16.59 -1.52
CA PHE A 113 22.14 16.83 -0.54
C PHE A 113 21.43 18.15 -0.88
N ASN A 114 20.42 18.06 -1.74
CA ASN A 114 19.65 19.20 -2.22
C ASN A 114 18.15 18.97 -1.97
N CYS A 115 17.38 20.07 -2.03
CA CYS A 115 15.93 20.01 -1.80
C CYS A 115 15.21 19.03 -2.74
N ILE A 116 15.68 18.87 -3.98
CA ILE A 116 15.06 17.97 -4.96
C ILE A 116 15.20 16.51 -4.51
N SER A 117 16.41 16.07 -4.16
CA SER A 117 16.64 14.71 -3.67
C SER A 117 15.86 14.42 -2.38
N PHE A 118 15.73 15.40 -1.50
CA PHE A 118 14.92 15.28 -0.29
C PHE A 118 13.42 15.14 -0.60
N LEU A 119 12.89 15.94 -1.54
CA LEU A 119 11.50 15.82 -2.00
C LEU A 119 11.23 14.45 -2.65
N VAL A 120 12.16 13.96 -3.47
CA VAL A 120 12.07 12.63 -4.09
C VAL A 120 12.06 11.54 -3.02
N LEU A 121 12.90 11.64 -2.00
CA LEU A 121 12.92 10.70 -0.88
C LEU A 121 11.59 10.71 -0.11
N LEU A 122 11.10 11.89 0.27
CA LEU A 122 9.82 12.03 0.98
C LEU A 122 8.65 11.50 0.16
N PHE A 123 8.65 11.75 -1.15
CA PHE A 123 7.63 11.22 -2.04
C PHE A 123 7.70 9.69 -2.12
N GLY A 124 8.91 9.13 -2.26
CA GLY A 124 9.13 7.68 -2.24
C GLY A 124 8.66 7.04 -0.93
N ILE A 125 8.98 7.64 0.22
CA ILE A 125 8.51 7.19 1.53
C ILE A 125 6.98 7.24 1.62
N SER A 126 6.37 8.34 1.14
CA SER A 126 4.90 8.49 1.15
C SER A 126 4.21 7.39 0.33
N LEU A 127 4.79 7.00 -0.82
CA LEU A 127 4.28 5.89 -1.63
C LEU A 127 4.42 4.52 -0.93
N LEU A 128 5.47 4.31 -0.14
CA LEU A 128 5.62 3.10 0.68
C LEU A 128 4.55 3.01 1.77
N PHE A 129 4.18 4.15 2.36
CA PHE A 129 3.15 4.23 3.40
C PHE A 129 1.72 4.33 2.85
N TYR A 130 1.55 4.49 1.54
CA TYR A 130 0.25 4.58 0.86
C TYR A 130 -0.80 3.56 1.36
N PRO A 131 -0.55 2.22 1.39
CA PRO A 131 -1.56 1.27 1.84
C PRO A 131 -2.01 1.49 3.29
N ILE A 132 -1.10 1.92 4.16
CA ILE A 132 -1.39 2.18 5.57
C ILE A 132 -2.19 3.48 5.72
N MET A 133 -1.82 4.52 4.95
CA MET A 133 -2.56 5.78 4.91
C MET A 133 -3.99 5.59 4.41
N THR A 134 -4.15 4.83 3.32
CA THR A 134 -5.47 4.52 2.76
C THR A 134 -6.31 3.76 3.78
N TRP A 135 -5.76 2.70 4.40
CA TRP A 135 -6.46 1.94 5.44
C TRP A 135 -6.86 2.82 6.64
N ASN A 136 -5.95 3.68 7.13
CA ASN A 136 -6.25 4.53 8.28
C ASN A 136 -7.32 5.58 7.95
N SER A 137 -7.35 6.09 6.72
CA SER A 137 -8.36 7.04 6.25
C SER A 137 -9.71 6.38 5.97
N SER A 138 -9.73 5.12 5.54
CA SER A 138 -10.94 4.38 5.21
C SER A 138 -11.52 3.60 6.39
N ARG A 139 -10.76 3.49 7.49
CA ARG A 139 -11.19 2.79 8.69
C ARG A 139 -12.53 3.37 9.16
N PRO A 140 -13.59 2.55 9.30
CA PRO A 140 -14.87 3.03 9.78
C PRO A 140 -14.65 3.62 11.17
N THR A 141 -14.85 4.94 11.27
CA THR A 141 -14.70 5.64 12.54
C THR A 141 -15.97 5.37 13.33
N LEU A 142 -15.85 4.73 14.50
CA LEU A 142 -16.95 4.63 15.48
C LEU A 142 -17.24 6.01 16.06
N LYS A 143 -17.77 6.92 15.24
CA LYS A 143 -18.23 8.23 15.67
C LYS A 143 -19.71 8.06 16.01
N ASN A 144 -19.99 8.04 17.33
CA ASN A 144 -21.30 8.13 17.98
C ASN A 144 -22.10 6.83 18.20
N GLN A 145 -21.62 5.97 19.12
CA GLN A 145 -22.49 5.10 19.93
C GLN A 145 -22.47 5.47 21.44
N LYS A 146 -22.09 6.72 21.78
CA LYS A 146 -21.96 7.15 23.19
C LYS A 146 -22.72 8.42 23.57
N ASN A 147 -23.65 8.89 22.75
CA ASN A 147 -24.56 9.98 23.10
C ASN A 147 -26.00 9.56 22.81
N GLU A 148 -26.49 8.57 23.55
CA GLU A 148 -27.92 8.45 23.91
C GLU A 148 -28.02 8.49 25.44
#